data_AF-A0A9D6QE73-F1
#
_entry.id   AF-A0A9D6QE73-F1
#
_cell.length_a   1.000
_cell.length_b   1.000
_cell.length_c   1.000
_cell.angle_alpha   90.00
_cell.angle_beta   90.00
_cell.angle_gamma   90.00
#
_symmetry.space_group_name_H-M   'P 1'
#
loop_
_entity.id
_entity.type
_entity.pdbx_description
1 polymer ?
#
loop_
_entity_poly.entity_id
_entity_poly.type
_entity_poly.pdbx_seq_one_letter_code
_entity_poly.pdbx_strand_id
1 'polypeptide(L)'
;MASGFSGVDAIGRRAHRRQRRRTGRLGRLAFCDPFRICAIDPFGRSPVKPSLRGALLTVVIALVAGFGGVWFGMHVFHASPHPQTLHELVHHEFRLTADQDQRIAGIEANFATRRRALELEMQAANADLASAIREEHGYGSKVSAAIERFHGAMGRLQTETIQHVFAMRAVLTPAQRAKFDDTIASALTTDTR
;
A
#
# COMPACT_ATOMS: atom_id res chain seq x y z
N MET A 1 -2.18 -37.62 52.13
CA MET A 1 -3.01 -38.76 52.59
C MET A 1 -4.17 -38.19 53.40
N ALA A 2 -5.37 -38.18 52.82
CA ALA A 2 -6.64 -37.96 53.53
C ALA A 2 -7.76 -38.62 52.72
N SER A 3 -8.15 -39.81 53.18
CA SER A 3 -9.44 -40.50 53.03
C SER A 3 -10.62 -39.61 53.48
N GLY A 4 -11.89 -39.74 53.07
CA GLY A 4 -12.65 -40.68 52.24
C GLY A 4 -14.16 -40.54 52.58
N PHE A 5 -15.05 -40.92 51.63
CA PHE A 5 -16.48 -41.37 51.78
C PHE A 5 -17.53 -40.41 52.43
N SER A 6 -18.85 -40.44 52.16
CA SER A 6 -19.75 -40.95 51.10
C SER A 6 -21.21 -40.67 51.50
N GLY A 7 -22.10 -40.42 50.53
CA GLY A 7 -23.55 -40.67 50.59
C GLY A 7 -24.43 -39.56 51.19
N VAL A 8 -25.74 -39.41 50.91
CA VAL A 8 -26.78 -39.99 50.02
C VAL A 8 -27.90 -38.88 50.05
N ASP A 9 -28.64 -38.54 48.99
CA ASP A 9 -30.05 -38.98 48.88
C ASP A 9 -30.69 -38.53 47.56
N ALA A 10 -31.41 -39.50 47.00
CA ALA A 10 -32.18 -39.46 45.77
C ALA A 10 -33.66 -39.17 46.07
N ILE A 11 -34.36 -38.53 45.14
CA ILE A 11 -35.79 -38.67 44.79
C ILE A 11 -35.93 -37.86 43.48
N GLY A 12 -36.46 -38.31 42.34
CA GLY A 12 -37.22 -39.50 42.01
C GLY A 12 -38.34 -39.12 41.02
N ARG A 13 -38.27 -39.65 39.78
CA ARG A 13 -39.38 -39.97 38.83
C ARG A 13 -40.04 -38.79 38.08
N ARG A 14 -39.86 -38.67 36.75
CA ARG A 14 -40.43 -39.43 35.59
C ARG A 14 -41.88 -39.08 35.22
N ALA A 15 -41.99 -38.53 34.00
CA ALA A 15 -42.93 -38.86 32.92
C ALA A 15 -44.42 -38.49 33.05
N HIS A 16 -44.96 -37.83 32.02
CA HIS A 16 -46.08 -38.29 31.16
C HIS A 16 -46.44 -37.15 30.17
N ARG A 17 -46.06 -37.28 28.88
CA ARG A 17 -46.93 -37.63 27.74
C ARG A 17 -48.14 -36.69 27.47
N ARG A 18 -47.96 -35.91 26.40
CA ARG A 18 -48.81 -35.80 25.19
C ARG A 18 -50.33 -35.49 25.34
N GLN A 19 -50.69 -34.38 24.67
CA GLN A 19 -51.61 -34.33 23.52
C GLN A 19 -53.08 -33.96 23.74
N ARG A 20 -53.49 -32.83 23.14
CA ARG A 20 -54.66 -32.63 22.25
C ARG A 20 -54.79 -31.13 21.93
N ARG A 21 -54.43 -30.67 20.72
CA ARG A 21 -55.30 -30.48 19.53
C ARG A 21 -56.65 -29.82 19.85
N ARG A 22 -56.85 -28.58 19.37
CA ARG A 22 -58.07 -28.08 18.67
C ARG A 22 -57.83 -26.63 18.17
N THR A 23 -57.67 -26.42 16.86
CA THR A 23 -58.70 -26.02 15.86
C THR A 23 -58.90 -24.51 15.75
N GLY A 24 -58.80 -23.97 14.52
CA GLY A 24 -59.35 -22.65 14.21
C GLY A 24 -58.61 -21.91 13.09
N ARG A 25 -58.73 -22.39 11.85
CA ARG A 25 -58.43 -21.61 10.65
C ARG A 25 -59.56 -20.59 10.46
N LEU A 26 -59.30 -19.30 10.66
CA LEU A 26 -60.12 -18.20 10.15
C LEU A 26 -59.19 -17.04 9.87
N GLY A 27 -59.20 -16.59 8.60
CA GLY A 27 -58.29 -15.57 8.10
C GLY A 27 -58.42 -14.27 8.88
N ARG A 28 -57.28 -13.62 9.12
CA ARG A 28 -57.23 -12.21 9.49
C ARG A 28 -56.16 -11.53 8.65
N LEU A 29 -56.69 -10.68 7.78
CA LEU A 29 -56.12 -9.56 7.06
C LEU A 29 -54.74 -9.12 7.58
N ALA A 30 -53.83 -8.98 6.62
CA ALA A 30 -52.53 -8.36 6.79
C ALA A 30 -52.67 -7.03 7.54
N PHE A 31 -52.15 -6.99 8.77
CA PHE A 31 -51.84 -5.75 9.43
C PHE A 31 -50.46 -5.34 8.92
N CYS A 32 -50.42 -4.44 7.94
CA CYS A 32 -49.19 -3.78 7.53
C CYS A 32 -48.80 -2.81 8.64
N ASP A 33 -47.71 -3.13 9.33
CA ASP A 33 -47.02 -2.23 10.25
C ASP A 33 -46.30 -1.16 9.41
N PRO A 34 -46.63 0.14 9.49
CA PRO A 34 -46.11 1.16 8.57
C PRO A 34 -44.64 1.53 8.83
N PHE A 35 -43.97 0.90 9.80
CA PHE A 35 -42.59 1.18 10.19
C PHE A 35 -41.64 -0.02 10.12
N ARG A 36 -42.07 -1.15 9.54
CA ARG A 36 -41.20 -2.32 9.37
C ARG A 36 -40.67 -2.39 7.94
N ILE A 37 -39.49 -1.84 7.72
CA ILE A 37 -38.71 -2.02 6.49
C ILE A 37 -38.58 -3.53 6.24
N CYS A 38 -39.21 -4.04 5.19
CA CYS A 38 -38.87 -5.35 4.66
C CYS A 38 -37.45 -5.27 4.11
N ALA A 39 -36.48 -5.81 4.85
CA ALA A 39 -35.20 -6.15 4.27
C ALA A 39 -35.45 -7.22 3.20
N ILE A 40 -35.39 -6.80 1.94
CA ILE A 40 -35.31 -7.71 0.80
C ILE A 40 -33.89 -8.27 0.85
N ASP A 41 -33.72 -9.51 1.32
CA ASP A 41 -32.46 -10.25 1.18
C ASP A 41 -32.37 -10.78 -0.28
N PRO A 42 -31.58 -10.17 -1.19
CA PRO A 42 -31.55 -10.61 -2.59
C PRO A 42 -30.62 -11.80 -2.79
N PHE A 43 -29.92 -12.25 -1.75
CA PHE A 43 -29.05 -13.41 -1.79
C PHE A 43 -29.23 -14.23 -0.53
N GLY A 44 -30.08 -15.26 -0.61
CA GLY A 44 -30.19 -16.33 0.38
C GLY A 44 -28.90 -17.16 0.45
N ARG A 45 -27.80 -16.56 0.90
CA ARG A 45 -26.55 -17.27 1.18
C ARG A 45 -26.64 -17.84 2.59
N SER A 46 -26.58 -19.17 2.67
CA SER A 46 -26.37 -19.87 3.93
C SER A 46 -25.06 -19.37 4.57
N PRO A 47 -24.99 -19.17 5.89
CA PRO A 47 -23.74 -18.81 6.55
C PRO A 47 -22.75 -19.97 6.38
N VAL A 48 -21.82 -19.82 5.44
CA VAL A 48 -20.70 -20.76 5.28
C VAL A 48 -19.83 -20.57 6.51
N LYS A 49 -19.82 -21.55 7.43
CA LYS A 49 -18.85 -21.56 8.53
C LYS A 49 -17.49 -21.80 7.88
N PRO A 50 -16.60 -20.80 7.81
CA PRO A 50 -15.33 -21.01 7.14
C PRO A 50 -14.56 -22.04 7.97
N SER A 51 -14.11 -23.12 7.34
CA SER A 51 -13.11 -23.97 7.98
C SER A 51 -11.90 -23.08 8.29
N LEU A 52 -11.24 -23.29 9.43
CA LEU A 52 -10.10 -22.45 9.84
C LEU A 52 -9.03 -22.38 8.74
N ARG A 53 -8.88 -23.48 7.98
CA ARG A 53 -8.02 -23.58 6.80
C ARG A 53 -8.50 -22.73 5.62
N GLY A 54 -9.80 -22.72 5.32
CA GLY A 54 -10.39 -21.88 4.27
C GLY A 54 -10.37 -20.39 4.62
N ALA A 55 -10.62 -20.04 5.89
CA ALA A 55 -10.45 -18.67 6.39
C ALA A 55 -9.00 -18.20 6.22
N LEU A 56 -8.03 -19.02 6.65
CA LEU A 56 -6.61 -18.71 6.54
C LEU A 56 -6.17 -18.55 5.07
N LEU A 57 -6.59 -19.44 4.19
CA LEU A 57 -6.29 -19.35 2.76
C LEU A 57 -6.82 -18.04 2.16
N THR A 58 -8.04 -17.66 2.52
CA THR A 58 -8.67 -16.43 2.01
C THR A 58 -7.94 -15.18 2.51
N VAL A 59 -7.53 -15.16 3.78
CA VAL A 59 -6.72 -14.08 4.36
C VAL A 59 -5.35 -13.97 3.67
N VAL A 60 -4.68 -15.10 3.43
CA VAL A 60 -3.38 -15.12 2.74
C VAL A 60 -3.52 -14.60 1.31
N ILE A 61 -4.53 -15.06 0.56
CA ILE A 61 -4.76 -14.59 -0.82
C ILE A 61 -5.09 -13.09 -0.83
N ALA A 62 -5.94 -12.62 0.09
CA ALA A 62 -6.29 -11.20 0.18
C ALA A 62 -5.08 -10.32 0.54
N LEU A 63 -4.19 -10.80 1.42
CA LEU A 63 -2.95 -10.09 1.75
C LEU A 63 -2.00 -10.06 0.56
N VAL A 64 -1.77 -11.19 -0.11
CA VAL A 64 -0.90 -11.24 -1.30
C VAL A 64 -1.45 -10.37 -2.43
N ALA A 65 -2.77 -10.38 -2.65
CA ALA A 65 -3.41 -9.51 -3.63
C ALA A 65 -3.36 -8.03 -3.23
N GLY A 66 -3.52 -7.70 -1.95
CA GLY A 66 -3.39 -6.34 -1.43
C GLY A 66 -1.97 -5.79 -1.55
N PHE A 67 -0.98 -6.53 -1.06
CA PHE A 67 0.43 -6.16 -1.16
C PHE A 67 0.92 -6.18 -2.61
N GLY A 68 0.57 -7.20 -3.39
CA GLY A 68 0.91 -7.30 -4.79
C GLY A 68 0.25 -6.19 -5.62
N GLY A 69 -1.01 -5.85 -5.32
CA GLY A 69 -1.73 -4.76 -5.96
C GLY A 69 -1.19 -3.38 -5.62
N VAL A 70 -0.83 -3.13 -4.35
CA VAL A 70 -0.15 -1.91 -3.93
C VAL A 70 1.24 -1.84 -4.55
N TRP A 71 2.05 -2.91 -4.48
CA TRP A 71 3.40 -2.93 -5.06
C TRP A 71 3.39 -2.77 -6.58
N PHE A 72 2.50 -3.46 -7.29
CA PHE A 72 2.33 -3.34 -8.74
C PHE A 72 1.76 -1.98 -9.10
N GLY A 73 0.77 -1.48 -8.36
CA GLY A 73 0.22 -0.15 -8.54
C GLY A 73 1.26 0.93 -8.30
N MET A 74 2.10 0.76 -7.29
CA MET A 74 3.24 1.62 -7.02
C MET A 74 4.28 1.54 -8.15
N HIS A 75 4.65 0.36 -8.65
CA HIS A 75 5.66 0.25 -9.69
C HIS A 75 5.19 0.67 -11.10
N VAL A 76 3.91 0.48 -11.42
CA VAL A 76 3.34 0.82 -12.73
C VAL A 76 2.81 2.26 -12.75
N PHE A 77 2.24 2.74 -11.63
CA PHE A 77 1.65 4.08 -11.54
C PHE A 77 2.49 5.10 -10.76
N HIS A 78 3.56 4.71 -10.04
CA HIS A 78 4.63 5.67 -9.69
C HIS A 78 5.64 5.77 -10.83
N ALA A 79 5.20 6.33 -11.95
CA ALA A 79 5.99 7.44 -12.46
C ALA A 79 5.87 8.52 -11.38
N SER A 80 6.86 8.64 -10.49
CA SER A 80 6.95 9.84 -9.65
C SER A 80 6.73 11.04 -10.58
N PRO A 81 5.79 11.94 -10.28
CA PRO A 81 5.71 13.21 -10.97
C PRO A 81 6.96 14.03 -10.58
N HIS A 82 8.09 13.71 -11.19
CA HIS A 82 9.32 14.47 -11.15
C HIS A 82 9.81 14.55 -12.59
N PRO A 83 10.39 15.67 -13.04
CA PRO A 83 10.02 17.05 -12.88
C PRO A 83 9.81 17.60 -14.29
N GLN A 84 8.86 17.01 -15.05
CA GLN A 84 8.52 17.52 -16.39
C GLN A 84 8.25 19.02 -16.28
N THR A 85 7.56 19.46 -15.22
CA THR A 85 7.32 20.89 -14.94
C THR A 85 8.60 21.70 -14.71
N LEU A 86 9.60 21.24 -13.93
CA LEU A 86 10.80 22.06 -13.65
C LEU A 86 11.77 22.09 -14.84
N HIS A 87 12.01 20.95 -15.49
CA HIS A 87 12.94 20.88 -16.61
C HIS A 87 12.36 21.60 -17.85
N GLU A 88 11.05 21.47 -18.08
CA GLU A 88 10.33 22.23 -19.11
C GLU A 88 10.27 23.73 -18.77
N LEU A 89 10.10 24.11 -17.50
CA LEU A 89 10.21 25.50 -17.04
C LEU A 89 11.62 26.08 -17.27
N VAL A 90 12.66 25.30 -16.98
CA VAL A 90 14.05 25.76 -17.15
C VAL A 90 14.34 26.08 -18.61
N HIS A 91 13.93 25.20 -19.53
CA HIS A 91 14.20 25.39 -20.95
C HIS A 91 13.22 26.34 -21.65
N HIS A 92 11.93 26.32 -21.29
CA HIS A 92 10.89 27.06 -22.00
C HIS A 92 10.61 28.45 -21.40
N GLU A 93 10.87 28.65 -20.11
CA GLU A 93 10.43 29.85 -19.39
C GLU A 93 11.54 30.83 -19.01
N PHE A 94 12.81 30.38 -18.91
CA PHE A 94 13.92 31.27 -18.55
C PHE A 94 14.65 31.97 -19.70
N ARG A 95 14.32 31.68 -20.99
CA ARG A 95 15.05 32.22 -22.16
C ARG A 95 16.56 32.22 -21.92
N LEU A 96 17.12 31.02 -21.79
CA LEU A 96 18.53 30.82 -21.48
C LEU A 96 19.43 31.39 -22.58
N THR A 97 20.59 31.91 -22.20
CA THR A 97 21.63 32.25 -23.18
C THR A 97 22.30 30.97 -23.67
N ALA A 98 22.94 31.01 -24.85
CA ALA A 98 23.67 29.87 -25.38
C ALA A 98 24.77 29.34 -24.43
N ASP A 99 25.42 30.23 -23.66
CA ASP A 99 26.38 29.84 -22.62
C ASP A 99 25.69 29.10 -21.46
N GLN A 100 24.54 29.60 -20.99
CA GLN A 100 23.77 28.95 -19.93
C GLN A 100 23.28 27.56 -20.37
N ASP A 101 22.78 27.44 -21.60
CA ASP A 101 22.36 26.15 -22.17
C ASP A 101 23.50 25.15 -22.23
N GLN A 102 24.67 25.55 -22.71
CA GLN A 102 25.84 24.67 -22.76
C GLN A 102 26.26 24.19 -21.38
N ARG A 103 26.24 25.07 -20.37
CA ARG A 103 26.57 24.74 -18.99
C ARG A 103 25.54 23.79 -18.37
N ILE A 104 24.26 24.04 -18.60
CA ILE A 104 23.17 23.17 -18.14
C ILE A 104 23.25 21.79 -18.80
N ALA A 105 23.54 21.71 -20.10
CA ALA A 105 23.72 20.43 -20.80
C ALA A 105 24.85 19.58 -20.19
N GLY A 106 25.94 20.21 -19.74
CA GLY A 106 26.99 19.51 -19.00
C GLY A 106 26.52 18.98 -17.63
N ILE A 107 25.70 19.75 -16.92
CA ILE A 107 25.10 19.34 -15.64
C ILE A 107 24.13 18.16 -15.84
N GLU A 108 23.29 18.23 -16.87
CA GLU A 108 22.36 17.18 -17.29
C GLU A 108 23.08 15.86 -17.61
N ALA A 109 24.13 15.91 -18.45
CA ALA A 109 24.89 14.72 -18.83
C ALA A 109 25.54 14.02 -17.62
N ASN A 110 26.08 14.82 -16.69
CA ASN A 110 26.65 14.32 -15.45
C ASN A 110 25.59 13.67 -14.56
N PHE A 111 24.44 14.31 -14.39
CA PHE A 111 23.33 13.77 -13.61
C PHE A 111 22.79 12.47 -14.22
N ALA A 112 22.59 12.43 -15.54
CA ALA A 112 22.13 11.23 -16.24
C ALA A 112 23.07 10.02 -16.03
N THR A 113 24.38 10.27 -16.06
CA THR A 113 25.39 9.23 -15.78
C THR A 113 25.29 8.69 -14.36
N ARG A 114 25.22 9.58 -13.36
CA ARG A 114 25.12 9.20 -11.93
C ARG A 114 23.81 8.49 -11.63
N ARG A 115 22.70 9.03 -12.13
CA ARG A 115 21.37 8.42 -12.04
C ARG A 115 21.40 7.00 -12.58
N ARG A 116 21.96 6.79 -13.78
CA ARG A 116 22.03 5.46 -14.40
C ARG A 116 22.84 4.48 -13.56
N ALA A 117 23.97 4.92 -12.99
CA ALA A 117 24.78 4.07 -12.12
C ALA A 117 24.01 3.61 -10.88
N LEU A 118 23.29 4.53 -10.21
CA LEU A 118 22.49 4.23 -9.03
C LEU A 118 21.28 3.34 -9.35
N GLU A 119 20.63 3.54 -10.50
CA GLU A 119 19.56 2.66 -10.99
C GLU A 119 20.05 1.22 -11.21
N LEU A 120 21.25 1.06 -11.81
CA LEU A 120 21.85 -0.27 -11.98
C LEU A 120 22.21 -0.91 -10.65
N GLU A 121 22.65 -0.12 -9.66
CA GLU A 121 22.92 -0.63 -8.32
C GLU A 121 21.65 -1.11 -7.61
N MET A 122 20.54 -0.39 -7.73
CA MET A 122 19.23 -0.84 -7.24
C MET A 122 18.79 -2.15 -7.92
N GLN A 123 19.00 -2.28 -9.22
CA GLN A 123 18.70 -3.52 -9.95
C GLN A 123 19.57 -4.69 -9.47
N ALA A 124 20.86 -4.45 -9.26
CA ALA A 124 21.77 -5.46 -8.71
C ALA A 124 21.35 -5.90 -7.30
N ALA A 125 21.00 -4.95 -6.43
CA ALA A 125 20.51 -5.24 -5.08
C ALA A 125 19.22 -6.07 -5.11
N ASN A 126 18.31 -5.83 -6.06
CA ASN A 126 17.12 -6.67 -6.24
C ASN A 126 17.45 -8.09 -6.70
N ALA A 127 18.45 -8.27 -7.56
CA ALA A 127 18.93 -9.59 -7.96
C ALA A 127 19.56 -10.35 -6.78
N ASP A 128 20.31 -9.65 -5.93
CA ASP A 128 20.86 -10.18 -4.69
C ASP A 128 19.75 -10.60 -3.73
N LEU A 129 18.73 -9.75 -3.55
CA LEU A 129 17.57 -10.03 -2.70
C LEU A 129 16.82 -11.28 -3.17
N ALA A 130 16.56 -11.40 -4.47
CA ALA A 130 15.89 -12.58 -5.04
C ALA A 130 16.69 -13.86 -4.78
N SER A 131 18.02 -13.78 -4.81
CA SER A 131 18.90 -14.91 -4.51
C SER A 131 18.91 -15.25 -3.02
N ALA A 132 19.00 -14.24 -2.15
CA ALA A 132 18.94 -14.39 -0.71
C ALA A 132 17.65 -15.06 -0.22
N ILE A 133 16.48 -14.68 -0.78
CA ILE A 133 15.19 -15.29 -0.43
C ILE A 133 15.17 -16.80 -0.73
N ARG A 134 15.80 -17.23 -1.83
CA ARG A 134 15.90 -18.65 -2.19
C ARG A 134 16.86 -19.43 -1.29
N GLU A 135 17.87 -18.77 -0.75
CA GLU A 135 18.89 -19.41 0.08
C GLU A 135 18.49 -19.49 1.56
N GLU A 136 17.90 -18.42 2.10
CA GLU A 136 17.64 -18.29 3.53
C GLU A 136 16.21 -18.69 3.92
N HIS A 137 15.28 -18.76 2.95
CA HIS A 137 13.85 -19.11 3.16
C HIS A 137 13.15 -18.36 4.30
N GLY A 138 13.66 -17.17 4.63
CA GLY A 138 13.26 -16.34 5.75
C GLY A 138 14.04 -15.03 5.74
N TYR A 139 13.77 -14.17 6.71
CA TYR A 139 14.46 -12.89 6.85
C TYR A 139 15.84 -13.10 7.51
N GLY A 140 16.84 -13.46 6.72
CA GLY A 140 18.22 -13.65 7.15
C GLY A 140 19.13 -12.46 6.83
N SER A 141 20.43 -12.63 7.03
CA SER A 141 21.41 -11.54 6.90
C SER A 141 21.65 -11.13 5.45
N LYS A 142 21.51 -12.04 4.49
CA LYS A 142 21.63 -11.69 3.06
C LYS A 142 20.41 -10.92 2.59
N VAL A 143 19.22 -11.29 3.05
CA VAL A 143 17.98 -10.54 2.75
C VAL A 143 18.08 -9.11 3.28
N SER A 144 18.50 -8.93 4.54
CA SER A 144 18.64 -7.58 5.11
C SER A 144 19.73 -6.74 4.44
N ALA A 145 20.88 -7.35 4.09
CA ALA A 145 21.97 -6.67 3.38
C ALA A 145 21.55 -6.18 1.98
N ALA A 146 20.81 -6.99 1.24
CA ALA A 146 20.31 -6.61 -0.08
C ALA A 146 19.30 -5.45 -0.01
N ILE A 147 18.40 -5.47 0.99
CA ILE A 147 17.45 -4.39 1.25
C ILE A 147 18.18 -3.09 1.62
N GLU A 148 19.17 -3.16 2.50
CA GLU A 148 19.95 -1.98 2.91
C GLU A 148 20.72 -1.38 1.73
N ARG A 149 21.33 -2.23 0.89
CA ARG A 149 22.00 -1.79 -0.34
C ARG A 149 21.02 -1.08 -1.28
N PHE A 150 19.82 -1.61 -1.44
CA PHE A 150 18.78 -0.99 -2.26
C PHE A 150 18.37 0.39 -1.69
N HIS A 151 18.11 0.49 -0.38
CA HIS A 151 17.77 1.76 0.27
C HIS A 151 18.92 2.79 0.18
N GLY A 152 20.16 2.37 0.33
CA GLY A 152 21.33 3.25 0.19
C GLY A 152 21.50 3.79 -1.23
N ALA A 153 21.26 2.98 -2.27
CA ALA A 153 21.26 3.44 -3.65
C ALA A 153 20.09 4.40 -3.93
N MET A 154 18.90 4.10 -3.42
CA MET A 154 17.73 4.98 -3.51
C MET A 154 17.98 6.35 -2.84
N GLY A 155 18.50 6.37 -1.61
CA GLY A 155 18.77 7.59 -0.87
C GLY A 155 19.82 8.48 -1.54
N ARG A 156 20.86 7.87 -2.13
CA ARG A 156 21.84 8.60 -2.95
C ARG A 156 21.21 9.18 -4.20
N LEU A 157 20.31 8.46 -4.86
CA LEU A 157 19.61 8.98 -6.05
C LEU A 157 18.74 10.20 -5.72
N GLN A 158 18.05 10.17 -4.58
CA GLN A 158 17.30 11.34 -4.08
C GLN A 158 18.24 12.53 -3.83
N THR A 159 19.37 12.29 -3.16
CA THR A 159 20.38 13.32 -2.88
C THR A 159 20.94 13.93 -4.17
N GLU A 160 21.30 13.10 -5.15
CA GLU A 160 21.79 13.53 -6.46
C GLU A 160 20.75 14.37 -7.22
N THR A 161 19.47 14.01 -7.11
CA THR A 161 18.38 14.77 -7.75
C THR A 161 18.26 16.18 -7.16
N ILE A 162 18.32 16.31 -5.83
CA ILE A 162 18.30 17.62 -5.15
C ILE A 162 19.53 18.44 -5.54
N GLN A 163 20.72 17.83 -5.54
CA GLN A 163 21.96 18.50 -5.93
C GLN A 163 21.93 18.97 -7.39
N HIS A 164 21.39 18.16 -8.30
CA HIS A 164 21.21 18.51 -9.71
C HIS A 164 20.32 19.74 -9.89
N VAL A 165 19.20 19.82 -9.16
CA VAL A 165 18.31 21.00 -9.16
C VAL A 165 19.05 22.26 -8.71
N PHE A 166 19.83 22.19 -7.63
CA PHE A 166 20.64 23.33 -7.18
C PHE A 166 21.78 23.69 -8.13
N ALA A 167 22.38 22.70 -8.82
CA ALA A 167 23.41 22.94 -9.83
C ALA A 167 22.86 23.74 -11.02
N MET A 168 21.66 23.40 -11.52
CA MET A 168 20.98 24.18 -12.55
C MET A 168 20.69 25.60 -12.07
N ARG A 169 20.19 25.77 -10.84
CA ARG A 169 19.93 27.08 -10.23
C ARG A 169 21.17 27.98 -10.21
N ALA A 170 22.37 27.41 -10.01
CA ALA A 170 23.62 28.17 -9.95
C ALA A 170 24.05 28.79 -11.29
N VAL A 171 23.51 28.32 -12.42
CA VAL A 171 23.79 28.87 -13.77
C VAL A 171 22.91 30.09 -14.08
N LEU A 172 21.77 30.23 -13.38
CA LEU A 172 20.77 31.26 -13.63
C LEU A 172 21.19 32.64 -13.10
N THR A 173 20.75 33.70 -13.80
CA THR A 173 20.88 35.08 -13.33
C THR A 173 20.06 35.32 -12.06
N PRO A 174 20.32 36.38 -11.27
CA PRO A 174 19.53 36.67 -10.07
C PRO A 174 18.02 36.75 -10.33
N ALA A 175 17.59 37.35 -11.44
CA ALA A 175 16.18 37.47 -11.80
C ALA A 175 15.55 36.11 -12.16
N GLN A 176 16.26 35.28 -12.94
CA GLN A 176 15.83 33.91 -13.26
C GLN A 176 15.73 33.04 -12.01
N ARG A 177 16.70 33.15 -11.08
CA ARG A 177 16.69 32.41 -9.81
C ARG A 177 15.48 32.72 -8.94
N ALA A 178 15.07 33.99 -8.84
CA ALA A 178 13.88 34.34 -8.06
C ALA A 178 12.64 33.59 -8.56
N LYS A 179 12.42 33.60 -9.89
CA LYS A 179 11.31 32.90 -10.51
C LYS A 179 11.41 31.37 -10.40
N PHE A 180 12.62 30.82 -10.48
CA PHE A 180 12.90 29.40 -10.22
C PHE A 180 12.51 29.01 -8.78
N ASP A 181 12.93 29.80 -7.79
CA ASP A 181 12.68 29.55 -6.37
C ASP A 181 11.18 29.60 -6.06
N ASP A 182 10.46 30.58 -6.60
CA ASP A 182 9.00 30.72 -6.46
C ASP A 182 8.25 29.51 -7.04
N THR A 183 8.74 28.98 -8.17
CA THR A 183 8.11 27.84 -8.84
C THR A 183 8.35 26.55 -8.07
N ILE A 184 9.57 26.34 -7.56
CA ILE A 184 9.86 25.19 -6.69
C ILE A 184 9.03 25.25 -5.41
N ALA A 185 8.97 26.42 -4.75
CA ALA A 185 8.16 26.60 -3.55
C ALA A 185 6.69 26.24 -3.83
N SER A 186 6.14 26.78 -4.92
CA SER A 186 4.75 26.51 -5.33
C SER A 186 4.51 25.02 -5.59
N ALA A 187 5.41 24.35 -6.33
CA ALA A 187 5.29 22.93 -6.64
C ALA A 187 5.32 22.06 -5.38
N LEU A 188 6.07 22.46 -4.35
CA LEU A 188 6.16 21.74 -3.09
C LEU A 188 5.01 22.04 -2.11
N THR A 189 4.26 23.13 -2.31
CA THR A 189 3.15 23.54 -1.42
C THR A 189 1.75 23.37 -2.01
N THR A 190 1.61 23.01 -3.29
CA THR A 190 0.29 22.91 -3.95
C THR A 190 -0.55 21.73 -3.44
N ASP A 191 0.04 20.75 -2.76
CA ASP A 191 -0.67 19.57 -2.20
C ASP A 191 -1.33 19.82 -0.82
N THR A 192 -1.42 21.07 -0.38
CA THR A 192 -1.94 21.45 0.96
C THR A 192 -3.32 22.11 0.96
N ARG A 193 -4.16 21.90 -0.07
CA ARG A 193 -5.51 22.48 -0.11
C ARG A 193 -6.60 21.50 -0.51
#